data_AF-A0A947ABX6-F1
#
_entry.id   AF-A0A947ABX6-F1
#
_cell.length_a   1.000
_cell.length_b   1.000
_cell.length_c   1.000
_cell.angle_alpha   90.00
_cell.angle_beta   90.00
_cell.angle_gamma   90.00
#
_symmetry.space_group_name_H-M   'P 1'
#
loop_
_entity.id
_entity.type
_entity.pdbx_description
1 polymer ?
#
loop_
_entity_poly.entity_id
_entity_poly.type
_entity_poly.pdbx_seq_one_letter_code
_entity_poly.pdbx_strand_id
1 'polypeptide(L)'
;MARKNTLLLLSITFLYVYSLPLQAMAQGGDDLAAKTQNPVGAMYSLPFKFSFDYGADNGEASFLNIQPVIPVTVGEWNLINRVIMPLIDTPGLVTGTPEIPSPVQGNGATGLGDINYSVFL
;
A
#
# COMPACT_ATOMS: atom_id res chain seq x y z
N MET A 1 55.80 41.00 11.13
CA MET A 1 54.73 40.39 10.30
C MET A 1 54.75 38.87 10.51
N ALA A 2 54.23 38.35 11.63
CA ALA A 2 54.15 36.90 11.91
C ALA A 2 53.32 36.66 13.21
N ARG A 3 51.98 36.77 13.17
CA ARG A 3 51.14 36.39 14.33
C ARG A 3 49.64 36.21 14.02
N LYS A 4 49.30 35.65 12.85
CA LYS A 4 47.89 35.39 12.49
C LYS A 4 47.56 33.93 12.18
N ASN A 5 48.56 33.05 11.99
CA ASN A 5 48.32 31.67 11.53
C ASN A 5 48.29 30.62 12.66
N THR A 6 48.78 30.92 13.86
CA THR A 6 48.82 29.94 14.97
C THR A 6 47.47 29.79 15.69
N LEU A 7 46.64 30.84 15.72
CA LEU A 7 45.31 30.81 16.35
C LEU A 7 44.27 30.02 15.54
N LEU A 8 44.45 29.92 14.22
CA LEU A 8 43.57 29.18 13.31
C LEU A 8 43.78 27.66 13.38
N LEU A 9 44.97 27.21 13.77
CA LEU A 9 45.29 25.78 13.93
C LEU A 9 44.72 25.20 15.24
N LEU A 10 44.64 26.00 16.31
CA LEU A 10 44.08 25.54 17.58
C LEU A 10 42.55 25.36 17.53
N SER A 11 41.83 26.18 16.77
CA SER A 11 40.37 26.07 16.61
C SER A 11 39.95 24.88 15.73
N ILE A 12 40.75 24.52 14.73
CA ILE A 12 40.49 23.33 13.88
C ILE A 12 40.71 22.03 14.67
N THR A 13 41.62 22.04 15.64
CA THR A 13 41.89 20.85 16.47
C THR A 13 40.79 20.61 17.51
N PHE A 14 40.11 21.66 17.99
CA PHE A 14 38.98 21.53 18.93
C PHE A 14 37.68 21.03 18.25
N LEU A 15 37.55 21.21 16.93
CA LEU A 15 36.39 20.74 16.16
C LEU A 15 36.46 19.25 15.78
N TYR A 16 37.64 18.62 15.86
CA TYR A 16 37.83 17.22 15.45
C TYR A 16 37.61 16.19 16.57
N VAL A 17 37.46 16.62 17.83
CA VAL A 17 37.37 15.71 19.00
C VAL A 17 35.93 15.34 19.37
N TYR A 18 34.91 15.96 18.76
CA TYR A 18 33.49 15.67 19.08
C TYR A 18 32.84 14.61 18.18
N SER A 19 33.57 13.96 17.28
CA SER A 19 33.04 12.97 16.34
C SER A 19 33.41 11.52 16.71
N LEU A 20 33.29 11.15 17.99
CA LEU A 20 33.20 9.74 18.37
C LEU A 20 31.74 9.29 18.23
N PRO A 21 31.37 8.47 17.22
CA PRO A 21 30.07 7.81 17.23
C PRO A 21 30.06 6.81 18.38
N LEU A 22 29.33 7.13 19.45
CA LEU A 22 28.94 6.16 20.47
C LEU A 22 28.02 5.14 19.77
N GLN A 23 28.59 4.00 19.37
CA GLN A 23 27.83 2.88 18.82
C GLN A 23 26.96 2.30 19.94
N ALA A 24 25.75 2.83 20.08
CA ALA A 24 24.70 2.20 20.85
C ALA A 24 24.38 0.86 20.17
N MET A 25 24.86 -0.23 20.77
CA MET A 25 24.46 -1.59 20.38
C MET A 25 23.00 -1.80 20.78
N ALA A 26 22.08 -1.29 19.96
CA ALA A 26 20.66 -1.61 20.02
C ALA A 26 20.44 -3.01 19.43
N GLN A 27 20.78 -4.05 20.17
CA GLN A 27 20.32 -5.40 19.86
C GLN A 27 18.82 -5.47 20.14
N GLY A 28 18.02 -5.31 19.09
CA GLY A 28 16.55 -5.38 19.15
C GLY A 28 15.81 -4.42 18.21
N GLY A 29 16.51 -3.58 17.44
CA GLY A 29 15.89 -2.60 16.54
C GLY A 29 15.50 -3.14 15.16
N ASP A 30 16.11 -4.22 14.68
CA ASP A 30 15.93 -4.67 13.29
C ASP A 30 14.51 -5.20 13.02
N ASP A 31 13.88 -5.88 13.98
CA ASP A 31 12.55 -6.47 13.78
C ASP A 31 11.43 -5.42 13.83
N LEU A 32 11.58 -4.38 14.65
CA LEU A 32 10.60 -3.29 14.75
C LEU A 32 10.80 -2.25 13.65
N ALA A 33 12.04 -1.91 13.30
CA ALA A 33 12.32 -0.98 12.21
C ALA A 33 11.86 -1.55 10.86
N ALA A 34 12.10 -2.84 10.60
CA ALA A 34 11.60 -3.51 9.40
C ALA A 34 10.05 -3.53 9.35
N LYS A 35 9.39 -3.86 10.46
CA LYS A 35 7.90 -3.85 10.55
C LYS A 35 7.30 -2.45 10.44
N THR A 36 8.02 -1.42 10.90
CA THR A 36 7.55 -0.02 10.85
C THR A 36 7.75 0.61 9.47
N GLN A 37 8.77 0.18 8.72
CA GLN A 37 9.01 0.69 7.36
C GLN A 37 8.10 0.05 6.30
N ASN A 38 7.57 -1.16 6.56
CA ASN A 38 6.55 -1.77 5.71
C ASN A 38 5.36 -2.27 6.55
N PRO A 39 4.50 -1.37 7.05
CA PRO A 39 3.37 -1.74 7.91
C PRO A 39 2.32 -2.61 7.20
N VAL A 40 2.44 -2.81 5.89
CA VAL A 40 1.53 -3.63 5.07
C VAL A 40 2.07 -5.06 4.87
N GLY A 41 3.39 -5.27 4.97
CA GLY A 41 4.04 -6.54 4.63
C GLY A 41 4.04 -7.60 5.73
N ALA A 42 3.77 -7.23 6.99
CA ALA A 42 3.88 -8.14 8.14
C ALA A 42 2.59 -8.29 8.98
N MET A 43 1.48 -7.67 8.58
CA MET A 43 0.20 -7.76 9.30
C MET A 43 -0.89 -8.34 8.40
N TYR A 44 -1.70 -9.26 8.94
CA TYR A 44 -2.95 -9.67 8.29
C TYR A 44 -3.85 -8.45 8.15
N SER A 45 -4.24 -8.13 6.91
CA SER A 45 -5.04 -6.95 6.61
C SER A 45 -6.24 -7.32 5.77
N LEU A 46 -7.40 -6.74 6.07
CA LEU A 46 -8.63 -6.92 5.30
C LEU A 46 -9.26 -5.55 4.97
N PRO A 47 -8.65 -4.76 4.08
CA PRO A 47 -9.20 -3.49 3.66
C PRO A 47 -10.49 -3.67 2.85
N PHE A 48 -11.46 -2.81 3.15
CA PHE A 48 -12.71 -2.66 2.42
C PHE A 48 -12.72 -1.27 1.77
N LYS A 49 -12.99 -1.21 0.47
CA LYS A 49 -13.19 0.05 -0.24
C LYS A 49 -14.57 0.04 -0.87
N PHE A 50 -15.46 0.85 -0.32
CA PHE A 50 -16.76 1.14 -0.92
C PHE A 50 -16.65 2.35 -1.85
N SER A 51 -17.25 2.25 -3.03
CA SER A 51 -17.41 3.37 -3.97
C SER A 51 -18.77 3.28 -4.63
N PHE A 52 -19.40 4.43 -4.83
CA PHE A 52 -20.69 4.55 -5.48
C PHE A 52 -20.54 5.44 -6.70
N ASP A 53 -20.99 4.95 -7.85
CA ASP A 53 -21.03 5.65 -9.12
C ASP A 53 -22.45 6.15 -9.37
N TYR A 54 -22.58 7.46 -9.57
CA TYR A 54 -23.85 8.17 -9.68
C TYR A 54 -23.80 9.18 -10.82
N GLY A 55 -24.91 9.32 -11.55
CA GLY A 55 -25.08 10.34 -12.58
C GLY A 55 -24.55 9.96 -13.96
N ALA A 56 -24.25 8.68 -14.20
CA ALA A 56 -23.92 8.18 -15.53
C ALA A 56 -25.20 7.85 -16.33
N ASP A 57 -25.16 8.06 -17.65
CA ASP A 57 -26.31 7.83 -18.55
C ASP A 57 -26.76 6.36 -18.59
N ASN A 58 -25.86 5.42 -18.26
CA ASN A 58 -26.11 3.99 -18.18
C ASN A 58 -26.57 3.51 -16.78
N GLY A 59 -26.83 4.43 -15.85
CA GLY A 59 -27.33 4.12 -14.52
C GLY A 59 -26.27 4.22 -13.43
N GLU A 60 -26.65 3.77 -12.25
CA GLU A 60 -25.83 3.85 -11.04
C GLU A 60 -25.18 2.49 -10.74
N ALA A 61 -24.12 2.49 -9.96
CA ALA A 61 -23.49 1.26 -9.49
C ALA A 61 -22.82 1.44 -8.13
N SER A 62 -22.98 0.44 -7.26
CA SER A 62 -22.23 0.32 -6.02
C SER A 62 -21.14 -0.72 -6.17
N PHE A 63 -19.95 -0.43 -5.66
CA PHE A 63 -18.80 -1.31 -5.67
C PHE A 63 -18.24 -1.45 -4.24
N LEU A 64 -18.10 -2.68 -3.77
CA LEU A 64 -17.40 -3.01 -2.53
C LEU A 64 -16.20 -3.90 -2.86
N ASN A 65 -15.01 -3.33 -2.81
CA ASN A 65 -13.77 -4.07 -3.00
C ASN A 65 -13.28 -4.60 -1.66
N ILE A 66 -13.25 -5.93 -1.52
CA ILE A 66 -12.68 -6.65 -0.38
C ILE A 66 -11.27 -7.09 -0.76
N GLN A 67 -10.27 -6.69 0.01
CA GLN A 67 -8.87 -6.78 -0.42
C GLN A 67 -7.96 -7.44 0.63
N PRO A 68 -8.14 -8.73 0.96
CA PRO A 68 -7.30 -9.39 1.95
C PRO A 68 -5.82 -9.36 1.54
N VAL A 69 -4.97 -9.10 2.52
CA VAL A 69 -3.51 -9.20 2.44
C VAL A 69 -3.05 -10.16 3.52
N ILE A 70 -2.48 -11.28 3.11
CA ILE A 70 -2.05 -12.38 3.97
C ILE A 70 -0.55 -12.60 3.78
N PRO A 71 0.29 -12.09 4.69
CA PRO A 71 1.72 -12.37 4.67
C PRO A 71 2.00 -13.78 5.20
N VAL A 72 2.82 -14.55 4.49
CA VAL A 72 3.27 -15.89 4.88
C VAL A 72 4.78 -15.97 4.73
N THR A 73 5.46 -16.29 5.81
CA THR A 73 6.91 -16.54 5.79
C THR A 73 7.19 -18.01 5.54
N VAL A 74 7.99 -18.32 4.53
CA VAL A 74 8.42 -19.70 4.18
C VAL A 74 9.95 -19.71 4.09
N GLY A 75 10.60 -20.28 5.11
CA GLY A 75 12.06 -20.19 5.23
C GLY A 75 12.50 -18.74 5.41
N GLU A 76 13.30 -18.23 4.47
CA GLU A 76 13.78 -16.84 4.43
C GLU A 76 12.92 -15.91 3.54
N TRP A 77 11.90 -16.45 2.85
CA TRP A 77 11.06 -15.67 1.94
C TRP A 77 9.81 -15.15 2.66
N ASN A 78 9.47 -13.88 2.44
CA ASN A 78 8.25 -13.25 2.95
C ASN A 78 7.25 -13.05 1.82
N LEU A 79 6.32 -13.98 1.65
CA LEU A 79 5.33 -13.93 0.58
C LEU A 79 4.11 -13.13 1.01
N ILE A 80 3.80 -12.04 0.30
CA ILE A 80 2.62 -11.21 0.53
C ILE A 80 1.54 -11.62 -0.45
N ASN A 81 0.53 -12.35 0.02
CA ASN A 81 -0.61 -12.79 -0.77
C ASN A 81 -1.67 -11.70 -0.79
N ARG A 82 -2.09 -11.23 -1.95
CA ARG A 82 -3.17 -10.23 -2.11
C ARG A 82 -4.27 -10.77 -3.00
N VAL A 83 -5.51 -10.65 -2.55
CA VAL A 83 -6.71 -10.91 -3.35
C VAL A 83 -7.50 -9.61 -3.46
N ILE A 84 -8.09 -9.32 -4.62
CA ILE A 84 -9.05 -8.25 -4.85
C ILE A 84 -10.36 -8.91 -5.28
N MET A 85 -11.40 -8.78 -4.45
CA MET A 85 -12.73 -9.33 -4.70
C MET A 85 -13.75 -8.17 -4.75
N PRO A 86 -14.16 -7.74 -5.95
CA PRO A 86 -15.19 -6.73 -6.11
C PRO A 86 -16.58 -7.35 -5.98
N LEU A 87 -17.40 -6.84 -5.06
CA LEU A 87 -18.84 -7.03 -5.05
C LEU A 87 -19.48 -5.81 -5.72
N ILE A 88 -20.30 -6.06 -6.73
CA ILE A 88 -20.90 -5.03 -7.57
C ILE A 88 -22.41 -5.17 -7.50
N ASP A 89 -23.09 -4.05 -7.31
CA ASP A 89 -24.54 -3.95 -7.37
C ASP A 89 -24.93 -2.83 -8.32
N THR A 90 -25.79 -3.11 -9.29
CA THR A 90 -26.38 -2.08 -10.15
C THR A 90 -27.90 -2.19 -10.10
N PRO A 91 -28.63 -1.10 -9.81
CA PRO A 91 -30.10 -1.08 -9.84
C PRO A 91 -30.69 -0.97 -11.26
N GLY A 92 -29.85 -0.84 -12.30
CA GLY A 92 -30.29 -0.43 -13.65
C GLY A 92 -29.59 -1.14 -14.82
N LEU A 93 -29.88 -0.67 -16.04
CA LEU A 93 -29.56 -1.32 -17.31
C LEU A 93 -28.06 -1.60 -17.52
N VAL A 94 -27.69 -2.85 -17.82
CA VAL A 94 -26.41 -3.14 -18.49
C VAL A 94 -26.55 -2.76 -19.97
N THR A 95 -26.34 -1.49 -20.31
CA THR A 95 -26.27 -1.01 -21.69
C THR A 95 -24.85 -1.16 -22.24
N GLY A 96 -24.70 -1.73 -23.45
CA GLY A 96 -23.47 -1.53 -24.23
C GLY A 96 -22.81 -2.71 -24.94
N THR A 97 -23.53 -3.76 -25.40
CA THR A 97 -23.00 -4.55 -26.53
C THR A 97 -23.84 -4.26 -27.79
N PRO A 98 -23.22 -3.91 -28.94
CA PRO A 98 -23.93 -3.47 -30.15
C PRO A 98 -24.89 -4.49 -30.79
N GLU A 99 -24.94 -5.73 -30.31
CA GLU A 99 -25.53 -6.86 -31.03
C GLU A 99 -26.93 -7.30 -30.51
N ILE A 100 -27.52 -6.64 -29.52
CA ILE A 100 -28.85 -7.02 -29.00
C ILE A 100 -29.91 -5.93 -29.31
N PRO A 101 -30.95 -6.23 -30.10
CA PRO A 101 -32.04 -5.29 -30.37
C PRO A 101 -32.99 -5.22 -29.16
N SER A 102 -33.32 -3.97 -28.79
CA SER A 102 -34.24 -3.58 -27.70
C SER A 102 -33.85 -4.10 -26.31
N PRO A 103 -33.40 -3.24 -25.38
CA PRO A 103 -32.98 -3.67 -24.05
C PRO A 103 -34.16 -4.34 -23.33
N VAL A 104 -33.94 -5.55 -22.82
CA VAL A 104 -34.85 -6.14 -21.83
C VAL A 104 -34.76 -5.27 -20.59
N GLN A 105 -35.90 -4.71 -20.16
CA GLN A 105 -36.01 -3.99 -18.90
C GLN A 105 -35.58 -4.94 -17.77
N GLY A 106 -34.45 -4.67 -17.13
CA GLY A 106 -33.85 -5.54 -16.11
C GLY A 106 -33.98 -4.95 -14.69
N ASN A 107 -34.13 -5.83 -13.69
CA ASN A 107 -34.27 -5.49 -12.27
C ASN A 107 -32.92 -5.25 -11.55
N GLY A 108 -31.95 -4.65 -12.25
CA GLY A 108 -30.58 -4.58 -11.74
C GLY A 108 -29.90 -5.95 -11.58
N ALA A 109 -28.65 -5.96 -11.14
CA ALA A 109 -27.89 -7.16 -10.85
C ALA A 109 -26.90 -6.93 -9.71
N THR A 110 -26.84 -7.89 -8.78
CA THR A 110 -25.79 -7.97 -7.75
C THR A 110 -24.91 -9.17 -8.04
N GLY A 111 -23.59 -9.00 -7.98
CA GLY A 111 -22.67 -10.10 -8.26
C GLY A 111 -21.23 -9.85 -7.82
N LEU A 112 -20.45 -10.93 -7.85
CA LEU A 112 -19.00 -10.86 -7.75
C LEU A 112 -18.43 -10.54 -9.13
N GLY A 113 -17.59 -9.51 -9.22
CA GLY A 113 -16.77 -9.28 -10.40
C GLY A 113 -15.52 -10.15 -10.39
N ASP A 114 -14.64 -9.92 -11.37
CA ASP A 114 -13.42 -10.70 -11.55
C ASP A 114 -12.49 -10.61 -10.33
N ILE A 115 -12.14 -11.77 -9.79
CA ILE A 115 -11.22 -11.87 -8.66
C ILE A 115 -9.80 -11.82 -9.19
N ASN A 116 -9.02 -10.85 -8.69
CA ASN A 116 -7.59 -10.77 -8.98
C ASN A 116 -6.77 -11.28 -7.79
N TYR A 117 -5.82 -12.18 -8.05
CA TYR A 117 -4.85 -12.64 -7.07
C TYR A 117 -3.44 -12.26 -7.52
N SER A 118 -2.63 -11.75 -6.58
CA SER A 118 -1.24 -11.36 -6.79
C SER A 118 -0.39 -11.80 -5.60
N VAL A 119 0.86 -12.19 -5.87
CA VAL A 119 1.85 -12.50 -4.83
C VAL A 119 3.07 -11.59 -5.00
N PHE A 120 3.57 -11.07 -3.87
CA PHE A 120 4.78 -10.26 -3.82
C PHE A 120 5.78 -10.90 -2.87
N LEU A 121 7.05 -10.56 -3.05
CA LEU A 121 8.14 -10.92 -2.15
C LEU A 121 8.62 -9.70 -1.35
#